data_AF-A0A496QNL5-F1
#
_entry.id   AF-A0A496QNL5-F1
#
_cell.length_a   1.000
_cell.length_b   1.000
_cell.length_c   1.000
_cell.angle_alpha   90.00
_cell.angle_beta   90.00
_cell.angle_gamma   90.00
#
_symmetry.space_group_name_H-M   'P 1'
#
loop_
_entity.id
_entity.type
_entity.pdbx_description
1 polymer ?
#
loop_
_entity_poly.entity_id
_entity_poly.type
_entity_poly.pdbx_seq_one_letter_code
_entity_poly.pdbx_strand_id
1 'polypeptide(L)' 'MPAIASLEELKGVEEELKKLKESFPQAYEEFSQLFRRNRKVGYKNICKMLLGEATPEKLKGMD' A
#
# COMPACT_ATOMS: atom_id res chain seq x y z
N MET A 1 -18.04 3.61 -1.62
CA MET A 1 -17.81 4.92 -0.98
C MET A 1 -16.66 5.57 -1.73
N PRO A 2 -16.78 6.83 -2.18
CA PRO A 2 -15.66 7.56 -2.77
C PRO A 2 -14.53 7.73 -1.74
N ALA A 3 -13.32 8.04 -2.21
CA ALA A 3 -12.22 8.36 -1.32
C ALA A 3 -12.57 9.60 -0.48
N ILE A 4 -12.13 9.61 0.78
CA ILE A 4 -12.26 10.77 1.68
C ILE A 4 -11.30 11.89 1.24
N ALA A 5 -10.14 11.50 0.69
CA ALA A 5 -9.15 12.44 0.17
C ALA A 5 -9.71 13.25 -1.00
N SER A 6 -9.30 14.52 -1.07
CA SER A 6 -9.60 15.41 -2.18
C SER A 6 -8.98 14.91 -3.48
N LEU A 7 -9.51 15.37 -4.62
CA LEU A 7 -8.96 15.05 -5.93
C LEU A 7 -7.49 15.51 -6.07
N GLU A 8 -7.13 16.63 -5.45
CA GLU A 8 -5.77 17.16 -5.48
C GLU A 8 -4.78 16.25 -4.74
N GLU A 9 -5.14 15.78 -3.55
CA GLU A 9 -4.32 14.82 -2.80
C GLU A 9 -4.14 13.51 -3.59
N LEU A 10 -5.20 13.02 -4.23
CA LEU A 10 -5.11 11.81 -5.06
C LEU A 10 -4.16 11.99 -6.24
N LYS A 11 -4.18 13.17 -6.89
CA LYS A 11 -3.25 13.49 -8.00
C LYS A 11 -1.81 13.58 -7.51
N GLY A 12 -1.57 14.20 -6.36
CA GLY A 12 -0.23 14.27 -5.76
C GLY A 12 0.37 12.88 -5.53
N VAL A 13 -0.41 11.98 -4.90
CA VAL A 13 0.01 10.59 -4.69
C VAL A 13 0.21 9.85 -6.02
N GLU A 14 -0.65 10.09 -7.02
CA GLU A 14 -0.48 9.48 -8.35
C GLU A 14 0.86 9.87 -9.00
N GLU A 15 1.27 11.13 -8.91
CA GLU A 15 2.55 11.59 -9.42
C GLU A 15 3.74 10.97 -8.69
N GLU A 16 3.66 10.83 -7.37
CA GLU A 16 4.69 10.14 -6.59
C GLU A 16 4.81 8.66 -6.99
N LEU A 17 3.68 7.98 -7.18
CA LEU A 17 3.65 6.59 -7.65
C LEU A 17 4.26 6.45 -9.05
N LYS A 18 4.01 7.41 -9.96
CA LYS A 18 4.64 7.45 -11.29
C LYS A 18 6.17 7.57 -11.18
N LYS A 19 6.67 8.51 -10.37
CA LYS A 19 8.11 8.70 -10.14
C LYS A 19 8.78 7.45 -9.56
N LEU A 20 8.12 6.80 -8.59
CA LEU A 20 8.62 5.54 -8.01
C LEU A 20 8.68 4.41 -9.04
N LYS A 21 7.63 4.29 -9.87
CA LYS A 21 7.58 3.28 -10.94
C LYS A 21 8.68 3.50 -11.98
N GLU A 22 8.95 4.74 -12.34
CA GLU A 22 10.02 5.10 -13.28
C GLU A 22 11.41 4.87 -12.70
N SER A 23 11.61 5.20 -11.42
CA SER A 23 12.89 5.05 -10.73
C SER A 23 13.23 3.59 -10.42
N PHE A 24 12.22 2.76 -10.10
CA PHE A 24 12.39 1.39 -9.62
C PHE A 24 11.36 0.42 -10.25
N PRO A 25 11.38 0.21 -11.58
CA PRO A 25 10.31 -0.49 -12.28
C PRO A 25 10.11 -1.94 -11.83
N GLN A 26 11.20 -2.67 -11.56
CA GLN A 26 11.15 -4.07 -11.13
C GLN A 26 10.57 -4.18 -9.71
N ALA A 27 11.11 -3.42 -8.76
CA ALA A 27 10.62 -3.41 -7.38
C ALA A 27 9.15 -2.95 -7.32
N TYR A 28 8.78 -1.93 -8.09
CA TYR A 28 7.40 -1.43 -8.16
C TYR A 28 6.44 -2.52 -8.66
N GLU A 29 6.82 -3.32 -9.64
CA GLU A 29 6.02 -4.45 -10.11
C GLU A 29 5.92 -5.56 -9.05
N GLU A 30 7.02 -5.89 -8.36
CA GLU A 30 6.99 -6.88 -7.28
C GLU A 30 6.04 -6.48 -6.15
N PHE A 31 6.11 -5.22 -5.71
CA PHE A 31 5.17 -4.66 -4.73
C PHE A 31 3.74 -4.71 -5.26
N SER A 32 3.49 -4.26 -6.50
CA SER A 32 2.17 -4.29 -7.13
C SER A 32 1.59 -5.71 -7.14
N GLN A 33 2.40 -6.72 -7.46
CA GLN A 33 2.00 -8.12 -7.44
C GLN A 33 1.79 -8.66 -6.02
N LEU A 34 2.58 -8.23 -5.03
CA LEU A 34 2.36 -8.56 -3.62
C LEU A 34 0.99 -8.07 -3.16
N PHE A 35 0.63 -6.82 -3.45
CA PHE A 35 -0.68 -6.26 -3.13
C PHE A 35 -1.82 -7.00 -3.84
N ARG A 36 -1.67 -7.31 -5.14
CA ARG A 36 -2.69 -8.03 -5.93
C ARG A 36 -2.92 -9.47 -5.44
N ARG A 37 -1.85 -10.23 -5.13
CA ARG A 37 -1.93 -11.62 -4.66
C ARG A 37 -2.59 -11.73 -3.27
N ASN A 38 -2.45 -10.69 -2.45
CA ASN A 38 -2.89 -10.71 -1.05
C ASN A 38 -4.13 -9.83 -0.77
N ARG A 39 -4.97 -9.56 -1.77
CA ARG A 39 -6.20 -8.73 -1.62
C ARG A 39 -7.06 -9.13 -0.42
N LYS A 40 -7.16 -10.43 -0.11
CA LYS A 40 -7.90 -10.96 1.05
C LYS A 40 -7.39 -10.48 2.42
N VAL A 41 -6.11 -10.10 2.51
CA VAL A 41 -5.50 -9.55 3.73
C VAL A 41 -5.93 -8.09 3.95
N GLY A 42 -6.27 -7.38 2.87
CA GLY A 42 -6.67 -5.97 2.86
C GLY A 42 -5.46 -5.03 2.83
N TYR A 43 -5.51 -4.02 1.94
CA TYR A 43 -4.38 -3.10 1.71
C TYR A 43 -3.92 -2.39 2.99
N LYS A 44 -4.85 -1.96 3.86
CA LYS A 44 -4.52 -1.34 5.16
C LYS A 44 -3.60 -2.21 6.02
N ASN A 45 -3.87 -3.52 6.09
CA ASN A 45 -3.08 -4.43 6.92
C ASN A 45 -1.70 -4.68 6.30
N ILE A 46 -1.63 -4.79 4.97
CA ILE A 46 -0.36 -4.91 4.25
C ILE A 46 0.49 -3.65 4.49
N CYS A 47 -0.09 -2.45 4.37
CA CYS A 47 0.64 -1.20 4.61
C CYS A 47 1.12 -1.08 6.06
N LYS A 48 0.31 -1.46 7.05
CA LYS A 48 0.75 -1.48 8.45
C LYS A 48 1.99 -2.36 8.67
N MET A 49 2.02 -3.55 8.06
CA MET A 49 3.21 -4.43 8.14
C MET A 49 4.39 -3.84 7.36
N LEU A 50 4.15 -3.30 6.16
CA LEU A 50 5.19 -2.66 5.34
C LEU A 50 5.86 -1.48 6.06
N LEU A 51 5.08 -0.70 6.80
CA LEU A 51 5.54 0.47 7.56
C LEU A 51 6.08 0.11 8.96
N GLY A 52 6.05 -1.18 9.34
CA GLY A 52 6.49 -1.63 10.67
C GLY A 52 5.55 -1.23 11.83
N GLU A 53 4.33 -0.78 11.53
CA GLU A 53 3.36 -0.30 12.52
C GLU A 53 2.67 -1.45 13.28
N ALA A 54 2.60 -2.64 12.67
CA ALA A 54 1.99 -3.83 13.27
C ALA A 54 2.60 -5.14 12.76
N THR A 55 2.60 -6.16 13.63
CA THR A 55 2.86 -7.56 13.27
C THR A 55 1.55 -8.31 13.00
N PRO A 56 1.59 -9.51 12.39
CA PRO A 56 0.41 -10.35 12.23
C PRO A 56 -0.33 -10.64 13.55
N GLU A 57 0.40 -10.89 14.63
CA GLU A 57 -0.13 -11.19 15.97
C GLU A 57 -0.92 -9.99 16.51
N LYS A 58 -0.32 -8.79 16.47
CA LYS A 58 -0.99 -7.54 16.83
C LYS A 58 -2.23 -7.25 15.99
N LEU A 59 -2.19 -7.51 14.68
CA LEU A 59 -3.36 -7.36 13.80
C LEU A 59 -4.48 -8.35 14.12
N LYS A 60 -4.15 -9.47 14.78
CA LYS A 60 -5.11 -10.44 15.31
C LYS A 60 -5.52 -10.18 16.75
N GLY A 61 -4.97 -9.14 17.40
CA GLY A 61 -5.21 -8.84 18.81
C GLY A 61 -4.60 -9.89 19.74
N MET A 62 -3.54 -10.55 19.30
CA MET A 62 -2.75 -11.50 20.07
C MET A 62 -1.50 -10.78 20.58
N ASP A 63 -1.70 -9.81 21.47
CA ASP A 63 -0.63 -9.14 22.23
C ASP A 63 -0.71 -9.57 23.70
#